data_AF-A0A545SL24-F1
#
_entry.id   AF-A0A545SL24-F1
#
_cell.length_a   1.000
_cell.length_b   1.000
_cell.length_c   1.000
_cell.angle_alpha   90.00
_cell.angle_beta   90.00
_cell.angle_gamma   90.00
#
_symmetry.space_group_name_H-M   'P 1'
#
loop_
_entity.id
_entity.type
_entity.pdbx_description
1 polymer ?
#
loop_
_entity_poly.entity_id
_entity_poly.type
_entity_poly.pdbx_seq_one_letter_code
_entity_poly.pdbx_strand_id
1 'polypeptide(L)'
;MALSGGVSLFDGPLETRKMGKNDRWHCILNANHEDKKLDPALIIEKKISANKQGLFHYSIQPRIDMTVEDFLSKLKLFARFIKRI
;
A
#
# COMPACT_ATOMS: atom_id res chain seq x y z
N MET A 1 10.91 -10.97 12.67
CA MET A 1 10.42 -11.79 11.54
C MET A 1 10.20 -10.85 10.36
N ALA A 2 10.89 -11.07 9.24
CA ALA A 2 10.65 -10.27 8.04
C ALA A 2 9.41 -10.82 7.34
N LEU A 3 8.31 -10.07 7.38
CA LEU A 3 7.17 -10.29 6.49
C LEU A 3 7.72 -10.24 5.05
N SER A 4 7.28 -11.14 4.18
CA SER A 4 7.82 -11.45 2.83
C SER A 4 7.73 -10.31 1.80
N GLY A 5 7.64 -9.05 2.26
CA GLY A 5 7.43 -7.89 1.43
C GLY A 5 5.96 -7.70 1.07
N GLY A 6 5.63 -6.49 0.64
CA GLY A 6 4.29 -6.09 0.25
C GLY A 6 4.35 -4.79 -0.54
N VAL A 7 3.18 -4.26 -0.92
CA VAL A 7 3.13 -2.98 -1.63
C VAL A 7 3.31 -1.84 -0.63
N SER A 8 4.40 -1.11 -0.78
CA SER A 8 4.72 0.05 0.08
C SER A 8 3.72 1.19 -0.10
N LEU A 9 3.26 1.72 1.03
CA LEU A 9 2.39 2.88 1.15
C LEU A 9 3.03 3.88 2.13
N PHE A 10 2.69 5.15 1.96
CA PHE A 10 3.11 6.24 2.84
C PHE A 10 1.89 7.13 3.14
N ASP A 11 1.81 7.66 4.35
CA ASP A 11 0.79 8.63 4.77
C ASP A 11 0.99 10.03 4.18
N GLY A 12 2.08 10.25 3.44
CA GLY A 12 2.33 11.47 2.70
C GLY A 12 3.35 11.28 1.57
N PRO A 13 3.45 12.27 0.67
CA PRO A 13 4.47 12.25 -0.39
C PRO A 13 5.87 12.35 0.23
N LEU A 14 6.76 11.45 -0.17
CA LEU A 14 8.17 11.50 0.21
C LEU A 14 8.94 12.48 -0.68
N GLU A 15 9.47 13.55 -0.12
CA GLU A 15 10.32 14.50 -0.85
C GLU A 15 11.64 13.87 -1.34
N THR A 16 12.08 12.80 -0.67
CA THR A 16 13.40 12.19 -0.88
C THR A 16 13.49 11.26 -2.08
N ARG A 17 12.36 10.87 -2.69
CA ARG A 17 12.38 10.06 -3.91
C ARG A 17 12.40 10.98 -5.13
N LYS A 18 13.54 11.04 -5.81
CA LYS A 18 13.60 11.54 -7.19
C LYS A 18 12.76 10.61 -8.05
N MET A 19 11.54 11.06 -8.30
CA MET A 19 10.56 10.37 -9.09
C MET A 19 10.93 10.63 -10.58
N GLY A 20 11.27 9.59 -11.35
CA GLY A 20 11.66 9.61 -12.79
C GLY A 20 10.53 9.94 -13.81
N LYS A 21 10.37 9.14 -14.89
CA LYS A 21 9.45 9.45 -16.02
C LYS A 21 7.98 9.02 -15.84
N ASN A 22 7.61 8.24 -14.82
CA ASN A 22 6.25 7.70 -14.60
C ASN A 22 5.77 7.93 -13.17
N ASP A 23 5.88 9.18 -12.75
CA ASP A 23 6.21 9.49 -11.38
C ASP A 23 5.15 10.36 -10.74
N ARG A 24 4.14 9.68 -10.25
CA ARG A 24 2.99 10.30 -9.60
C ARG A 24 2.63 9.51 -8.37
N TRP A 25 2.09 10.24 -7.40
CA TRP A 25 1.52 9.63 -6.23
C TRP A 25 0.12 9.11 -6.57
N HIS A 26 -0.10 7.85 -6.23
CA HIS A 26 -1.44 7.27 -6.22
C HIS A 26 -1.99 7.37 -4.80
N CYS A 27 -3.19 7.91 -4.64
CA CYS A 27 -3.75 8.18 -3.33
C CYS A 27 -4.95 7.27 -3.04
N ILE A 28 -4.85 6.60 -1.91
CA ILE A 28 -5.94 5.83 -1.33
C ILE A 28 -6.70 6.79 -0.40
N LEU A 29 -7.83 7.31 -0.88
CA LEU A 29 -8.69 8.17 -0.08
C LEU A 29 -9.54 7.30 0.85
N ASN A 30 -9.51 7.60 2.15
CA ASN A 30 -10.30 6.94 3.20
C ASN A 30 -9.88 5.50 3.53
N ALA A 31 -8.56 5.23 3.58
CA ALA A 31 -8.00 3.96 4.06
C ALA A 31 -8.18 3.74 5.58
N ASN A 32 -9.38 3.95 6.11
CA ASN A 32 -9.74 3.33 7.37
C ASN A 32 -9.78 1.82 7.14
N HIS A 33 -9.38 1.04 8.15
CA HIS A 33 -9.27 -0.43 8.09
C HIS A 33 -10.57 -1.17 7.65
N GLU A 34 -11.68 -0.43 7.53
CA GLU A 34 -13.01 -0.86 7.09
C GLU A 34 -13.33 -0.47 5.63
N ASP A 35 -12.32 -0.16 4.83
CA ASP A 35 -12.51 0.11 3.41
C ASP A 35 -13.10 -1.15 2.76
N LYS A 36 -14.42 -1.17 2.53
CA LYS A 36 -15.19 -2.26 1.89
C LYS A 36 -14.67 -2.67 0.49
N LYS A 37 -13.62 -2.01 0.01
CA LYS A 37 -12.98 -2.15 -1.28
C LYS A 37 -11.65 -2.91 -1.21
N LEU A 38 -11.03 -3.00 -0.02
CA LEU A 38 -9.88 -3.88 0.17
C LEU A 38 -10.38 -5.31 0.37
N ASP A 39 -9.87 -6.24 -0.43
CA ASP A 39 -10.22 -7.65 -0.31
C ASP A 39 -9.87 -8.14 1.12
N PRO A 40 -10.77 -8.86 1.83
CA PRO A 40 -10.51 -9.36 3.18
C PRO A 40 -9.28 -10.28 3.32
N ALA A 41 -8.82 -10.85 2.20
CA ALA A 41 -7.59 -11.62 2.11
C ALA A 41 -6.32 -10.75 2.07
N LEU A 42 -6.47 -9.42 2.01
CA LEU A 42 -5.39 -8.44 2.09
C LEU A 42 -5.48 -7.65 3.41
N ILE A 43 -4.33 -7.18 3.89
CA ILE A 43 -4.24 -6.32 5.08
C ILE A 43 -3.26 -5.19 4.83
N ILE A 44 -3.53 -4.02 5.41
CA ILE A 44 -2.61 -2.88 5.46
C ILE A 44 -1.98 -2.86 6.84
N GLU A 45 -0.68 -3.12 6.92
CA GLU A 45 0.06 -3.04 8.18
C GLU A 45 0.91 -1.78 8.26
N LYS A 46 0.82 -1.10 9.41
CA LYS A 46 1.64 0.07 9.74
C LYS A 46 2.98 -0.37 10.34
N LYS A 47 4.10 0.13 9.82
CA LYS A 47 5.40 -0.03 10.49
C LYS A 47 5.44 0.76 11.81
N ILE A 48 6.14 0.19 12.78
CA ILE A 48 6.22 0.70 14.16
C ILE A 48 6.85 2.10 14.23
N SER A 49 7.79 2.41 13.34
CA SER A 49 8.52 3.69 13.36
C SER A 49 8.23 4.56 12.12
N ALA A 50 8.07 5.86 12.38
CA ALA A 50 8.06 6.88 11.34
C ALA A 50 9.46 7.07 10.75
N ASN A 51 9.52 7.54 9.51
CA ASN A 51 10.77 7.89 8.84
C ASN A 51 11.33 9.23 9.34
N LYS A 52 12.47 9.66 8.78
CA LYS A 52 13.14 10.93 9.14
C LYS A 52 12.29 12.18 8.86
N GLN A 53 11.21 12.07 8.09
CA GLN A 53 10.26 13.14 7.77
C GLN A 53 8.99 13.07 8.63
N GLY A 54 8.92 12.18 9.62
CA GLY A 54 7.74 11.98 10.45
C GLY A 54 6.62 11.19 9.78
N LEU A 55 6.85 10.65 8.57
CA LEU A 55 5.87 9.88 7.80
C LEU A 55 5.96 8.39 8.14
N PHE A 56 4.82 7.73 8.29
CA PHE A 56 4.77 6.30 8.54
C PHE A 56 4.76 5.50 7.23
N HIS A 57 5.51 4.40 7.24
CA HIS A 57 5.47 3.41 6.16
C HIS A 57 4.40 2.36 6.47
N TYR A 58 3.57 2.07 5.49
CA TYR A 58 2.56 1.02 5.53
C TYR A 58 2.84 0.00 4.43
N SER A 59 2.30 -1.20 4.56
CA SER A 59 2.45 -2.27 3.56
C SER A 59 1.12 -2.97 3.33
N ILE A 60 0.70 -3.11 2.08
CA ILE A 60 -0.36 -4.05 1.70
C ILE A 60 0.27 -5.43 1.56
N GLN A 61 -0.24 -6.40 2.30
CA GLN A 61 0.25 -7.78 2.27
C GLN A 61 -0.91 -8.79 2.33
N PRO A 62 -0.67 -10.05 1.92
CA PRO A 62 -1.62 -11.13 2.14
C PRO A 62 -1.91 -11.33 3.63
N ARG A 63 -3.19 -11.45 4.00
CA ARG A 63 -3.63 -11.85 5.34
C ARG A 63 -3.64 -13.37 5.52
N ILE A 64 -3.80 -14.08 4.42
CA ILE A 64 -3.82 -15.54 4.32
C ILE A 64 -2.84 -15.99 3.24
N ASP A 65 -2.41 -17.24 3.29
CA ASP A 65 -1.58 -17.82 2.25
C ASP A 65 -2.32 -17.79 0.90
N MET A 66 -1.65 -17.28 -0.13
CA MET A 66 -2.16 -17.21 -1.50
C MET A 66 -1.01 -17.22 -2.51
N THR A 67 -1.34 -17.51 -3.77
CA THR A 67 -0.37 -17.43 -4.86
C THR A 67 -0.03 -15.97 -5.19
N VAL A 68 1.10 -15.76 -5.87
CA VAL A 68 1.50 -14.42 -6.33
C VAL A 68 0.48 -13.89 -7.34
N GLU A 69 -0.04 -14.75 -8.22
CA GLU A 69 -1.05 -14.40 -9.22
C GLU A 69 -2.36 -13.92 -8.56
N ASP A 70 -2.79 -14.60 -7.49
CA ASP A 70 -3.97 -14.20 -6.73
C ASP A 70 -3.76 -12.86 -6.02
N PHE A 71 -2.58 -12.66 -5.43
CA PHE A 71 -2.22 -11.41 -4.78
C PHE A 71 -2.24 -10.24 -5.77
N LEU A 72 -1.58 -10.40 -6.93
CA LEU A 72 -1.56 -9.38 -7.99
C LEU A 72 -2.96 -9.11 -8.57
N SER A 73 -3.78 -10.13 -8.72
CA SER A 73 -5.16 -9.98 -9.21
C SER A 73 -6.01 -9.15 -8.25
N LYS A 74 -5.89 -9.40 -6.94
CA LYS A 74 -6.58 -8.60 -5.91
C LYS A 74 -6.06 -7.16 -5.85
N LEU A 75 -4.74 -6.96 -5.95
CA LEU A 75 -4.15 -5.62 -6.06
C LEU A 75 -4.63 -4.86 -7.29
N LYS A 76 -4.78 -5.52 -8.44
CA LYS A 76 -5.28 -4.92 -9.67
C LYS A 76 -6.74 -4.49 -9.55
N LEU A 77 -7.57 -5.26 -8.84
CA LEU A 77 -8.94 -4.88 -8.52
C LEU A 77 -8.95 -3.67 -7.58
N PHE A 78 -8.14 -3.69 -6.53
CA PHE A 78 -8.03 -2.58 -5.58
C PHE A 78 -7.55 -1.29 -6.27
N ALA A 79 -6.59 -1.38 -7.18
CA ALA A 79 -6.04 -0.25 -7.95
C ALA A 79 -7.10 0.52 -8.75
N ARG A 80 -8.23 -0.11 -9.13
CA ARG A 80 -9.34 0.57 -9.83
C ARG A 80 -10.04 1.61 -8.97
N PHE A 81 -9.90 1.52 -7.64
CA PHE A 81 -10.52 2.44 -6.69
C PHE A 81 -9.58 3.56 -6.23
N ILE A 82 -8.29 3.49 -6.59
CA ILE A 82 -7.28 4.44 -6.18
C ILE A 82 -7.31 5.65 -7.11
N LYS A 83 -7.36 6.85 -6.53
CA LYS A 83 -7.34 8.08 -7.33
C LYS A 83 -5.90 8.45 -7.67
N ARG A 84 -5.73 8.89 -8.91
CA ARG A 84 -4.51 9.54 -9.36
C ARG A 84 -4.51 10.98 -8.82
N ILE A 85 -3.41 11.40 -8.20
CA ILE A 85 -3.16 12.80 -7.80
C ILE A 85 -2.05 13.37 -8.67
#